data_AF-A0A7C4TTN5-F1
#
_entry.id   AF-A0A7C4TTN5-F1
#
_cell.length_a   1.000
_cell.length_b   1.000
_cell.length_c   1.000
_cell.angle_alpha   90.00
_cell.angle_beta   90.00
_cell.angle_gamma   90.00
#
_symmetry.space_group_name_H-M   'P 1'
#
loop_
_entity.id
_entity.type
_entity.pdbx_description
1 polymer ?
#
loop_
_entity_poly.entity_id
_entity_poly.type
_entity_poly.pdbx_seq_one_letter_code
_entity_poly.pdbx_strand_id
1 'polypeptide(L)'
;MSEVKTSLLLYDWINEVPENDIVLRYDVGPGDIYALTQVAEWICHAASEIAKVVGFTAHAQRLSALVPRIKWGAKEELLELLQLEGVGRVRARTLYQRGYKGLKDVAEAKLADLIKLPKIGPRVAQKIIDQAQKLLKQSSGAGGI
;
A
#
# COMPACT_ATOMS: atom_id res chain seq x y z
N MET A 1 -11.43 8.44 -24.68
CA MET A 1 -12.48 7.88 -23.79
C MET A 1 -11.91 6.79 -22.89
N SER A 2 -10.86 6.08 -23.34
CA SER A 2 -10.10 5.10 -22.56
C SER A 2 -9.32 5.73 -21.39
N GLU A 3 -8.83 6.97 -21.53
CA GLU A 3 -7.98 7.63 -20.53
C GLU A 3 -8.73 7.94 -19.24
N VAL A 4 -9.93 8.52 -19.38
CA VAL A 4 -10.82 8.83 -18.24
C VAL A 4 -11.22 7.56 -17.50
N LYS A 5 -11.53 6.48 -18.24
CA LYS A 5 -11.83 5.16 -17.68
C LYS A 5 -10.65 4.63 -16.85
N THR A 6 -9.44 4.67 -17.40
CA THR A 6 -8.23 4.23 -16.69
C THR A 6 -7.94 5.08 -15.46
N SER A 7 -8.11 6.41 -15.54
CA SER A 7 -7.94 7.29 -14.37
C SER A 7 -8.93 6.98 -13.25
N LEU A 8 -10.21 6.74 -13.58
CA LEU A 8 -11.23 6.36 -12.60
C LEU A 8 -10.95 4.99 -11.97
N LEU A 9 -10.51 4.02 -12.77
CA LEU A 9 -10.08 2.70 -12.27
C LEU A 9 -8.93 2.83 -11.27
N LEU A 10 -7.89 3.59 -11.62
CA LEU A 10 -6.75 3.81 -10.73
C LEU A 10 -7.16 4.59 -9.47
N TYR A 11 -8.10 5.53 -9.60
CA TYR A 11 -8.66 6.25 -8.46
C TYR A 11 -9.40 5.32 -7.49
N ASP A 12 -10.24 4.43 -8.00
CA ASP A 12 -10.92 3.42 -7.17
C ASP A 12 -9.91 2.46 -6.53
N TRP A 13 -8.88 2.05 -7.29
CA TRP A 13 -7.81 1.19 -6.82
C TRP A 13 -7.06 1.78 -5.62
N ILE A 14 -6.63 3.05 -5.68
CA ILE A 14 -5.92 3.72 -4.56
C ILE A 14 -6.84 4.12 -3.40
N ASN A 15 -8.16 4.02 -3.59
CA ASN A 15 -9.17 4.24 -2.55
C ASN A 15 -9.71 2.93 -1.97
N GLU A 16 -9.07 1.81 -2.29
CA GLU A 16 -9.33 0.48 -1.73
C GLU A 16 -10.72 -0.08 -2.09
N VAL A 17 -11.25 0.32 -3.24
CA VAL A 17 -12.41 -0.38 -3.80
C VAL A 17 -12.04 -1.86 -4.03
N PRO A 18 -12.93 -2.82 -3.67
CA PRO A 18 -12.68 -4.23 -3.91
C PRO A 18 -12.37 -4.54 -5.37
N GLU A 19 -11.40 -5.40 -5.62
CA GLU A 19 -10.96 -5.76 -6.98
C GLU A 19 -12.11 -6.27 -7.86
N ASN A 20 -12.99 -7.12 -7.30
CA ASN A 20 -14.17 -7.61 -8.00
C ASN A 20 -15.11 -6.48 -8.43
N ASP A 21 -15.27 -5.44 -7.60
CA ASP A 21 -16.13 -4.30 -7.92
C ASP A 21 -15.52 -3.47 -9.06
N ILE A 22 -14.18 -3.32 -9.07
CA ILE A 22 -13.45 -2.65 -10.15
C ILE A 22 -13.58 -3.44 -11.45
N VAL A 23 -13.37 -4.76 -11.42
CA VAL A 23 -13.54 -5.68 -12.56
C VAL A 23 -14.93 -5.51 -13.19
N LEU A 24 -15.98 -5.55 -12.37
CA LEU A 24 -17.36 -5.43 -12.84
C LEU A 24 -17.69 -4.01 -13.34
N ARG A 25 -17.28 -2.98 -12.60
CA ARG A 25 -17.60 -1.58 -12.93
C ARG A 25 -16.95 -1.11 -14.22
N TYR A 26 -15.71 -1.52 -14.45
CA TYR A 26 -14.92 -1.07 -15.59
C TYR A 26 -14.84 -2.10 -16.70
N ASP A 27 -15.48 -3.27 -16.59
CA ASP A 27 -15.43 -4.31 -17.62
C ASP A 27 -13.96 -4.63 -18.02
N VAL A 28 -13.18 -5.04 -17.02
CA VAL A 28 -11.75 -5.38 -17.14
C VAL A 28 -11.46 -6.69 -16.42
N GLY A 29 -10.41 -7.40 -16.82
CA GLY A 29 -9.92 -8.57 -16.09
C GLY A 29 -9.05 -8.21 -14.88
N PRO A 30 -8.90 -9.12 -13.91
CA PRO A 30 -7.93 -8.98 -12.80
C PRO A 30 -6.49 -8.70 -13.29
N GLY A 31 -6.09 -9.35 -14.39
CA GLY A 31 -4.79 -9.14 -15.01
C GLY A 31 -4.60 -7.72 -15.57
N ASP A 32 -5.68 -7.10 -16.06
CA ASP A 32 -5.63 -5.73 -16.57
C ASP A 32 -5.39 -4.73 -15.45
N ILE A 33 -6.01 -4.92 -14.28
CA ILE A 33 -5.77 -4.08 -13.10
C ILE A 33 -4.28 -4.16 -12.72
N TYR A 34 -3.70 -5.36 -12.69
CA TYR A 34 -2.28 -5.52 -12.38
C TYR A 34 -1.38 -4.82 -13.43
N ALA A 35 -1.64 -5.02 -14.72
CA ALA A 35 -0.87 -4.38 -15.78
C ALA A 35 -0.97 -2.84 -15.73
N LEU A 36 -2.18 -2.31 -15.57
CA LEU A 36 -2.44 -0.86 -15.50
C LEU A 36 -1.76 -0.23 -14.29
N THR A 37 -1.80 -0.89 -13.13
CA THR A 37 -1.19 -0.37 -11.89
C THR A 37 0.33 -0.36 -11.98
N GLN A 38 0.96 -1.37 -12.58
CA GLN A 38 2.40 -1.39 -12.84
C GLN A 38 2.84 -0.28 -13.79
N VAL A 39 2.12 -0.08 -14.90
CA VAL A 39 2.41 1.00 -15.84
C VAL A 39 2.21 2.36 -15.18
N ALA A 40 1.12 2.56 -14.44
CA ALA A 40 0.83 3.80 -13.74
C ALA A 40 1.84 4.12 -12.64
N GLU A 41 2.32 3.11 -11.90
CA GLU A 41 3.39 3.26 -10.90
C GLU A 41 4.65 3.83 -11.56
N TRP A 42 5.09 3.24 -12.66
CA TRP A 42 6.28 3.69 -13.39
C TRP A 42 6.12 5.09 -13.97
N ILE A 43 4.98 5.40 -14.62
CA ILE A 43 4.71 6.73 -15.17
C ILE A 43 4.67 7.78 -14.05
N CYS A 44 4.02 7.48 -12.93
CA CYS A 44 3.93 8.39 -11.79
C CYS A 44 5.32 8.66 -11.19
N HIS A 45 6.16 7.63 -11.09
CA HIS A 45 7.53 7.77 -10.63
C HIS A 45 8.36 8.63 -11.60
N ALA A 46 8.34 8.33 -12.90
CA ALA A 46 9.06 9.10 -13.92
C ALA A 46 8.62 10.57 -13.95
N ALA A 47 7.31 10.83 -13.86
CA ALA A 47 6.75 12.17 -13.75
C ALA A 47 7.24 12.89 -12.48
N SER A 48 7.38 12.17 -11.36
CA SER A 48 7.93 12.74 -10.12
C SER A 48 9.38 13.17 -10.29
N GLU A 49 10.22 12.37 -10.97
CA GLU A 49 11.63 12.72 -11.22
C GLU A 49 11.76 13.89 -12.20
N ILE A 50 10.97 13.91 -13.27
CA ILE A 50 10.93 15.05 -14.20
C ILE A 50 10.52 16.32 -13.47
N ALA A 51 9.47 16.26 -12.64
CA ALA A 51 9.02 17.41 -11.86
C ALA A 51 10.10 17.94 -10.91
N LYS A 52 10.94 17.07 -10.32
CA LYS A 52 12.10 17.50 -9.52
C LYS A 52 13.11 18.26 -10.38
N VAL A 53 13.49 17.71 -11.53
CA VAL A 53 14.50 18.30 -12.44
C VAL A 53 14.06 19.66 -12.98
N VAL A 54 12.78 19.81 -13.31
CA VAL A 54 12.20 21.07 -13.83
C VAL A 54 11.94 22.11 -12.73
N GLY A 55 12.08 21.74 -11.45
CA GLY A 55 11.88 22.64 -10.31
C GLY A 55 10.43 22.72 -9.80
N PHE A 56 9.54 21.84 -10.25
CA PHE A 56 8.16 21.72 -9.75
C PHE A 56 8.10 20.84 -8.49
N THR A 57 8.79 21.28 -7.44
CA THR A 57 9.01 20.53 -6.19
C THR A 57 7.71 20.07 -5.51
N ALA A 58 6.67 20.91 -5.48
CA ALA A 58 5.37 20.55 -4.92
C ALA A 58 4.66 19.41 -5.69
N HIS A 59 4.78 19.42 -7.02
CA HIS A 59 4.22 18.36 -7.86
C HIS A 59 5.03 17.07 -7.70
N ALA A 60 6.36 17.17 -7.66
CA ALA A 60 7.24 16.05 -7.39
C ALA A 60 6.91 15.34 -6.07
N GLN A 61 6.68 16.10 -4.98
CA GLN A 61 6.30 15.53 -3.69
C GLN A 61 4.95 14.79 -3.76
N ARG A 62 3.93 15.41 -4.38
CA ARG A 62 2.61 14.79 -4.54
C ARG A 62 2.66 13.51 -5.38
N LEU A 63 3.41 13.52 -6.49
CA LEU A 63 3.58 12.35 -7.34
C LEU A 63 4.37 11.25 -6.62
N SER A 64 5.44 11.60 -5.91
CA SER A 64 6.22 10.64 -5.13
C SER A 64 5.41 9.97 -4.02
N ALA A 65 4.51 10.70 -3.37
CA ALA A 65 3.58 10.15 -2.38
C ALA A 65 2.49 9.26 -3.01
N LEU A 66 2.15 9.49 -4.28
CA LEU A 66 1.16 8.72 -5.01
C LEU A 66 1.69 7.36 -5.50
N VAL A 67 2.98 7.27 -5.85
CA VAL A 67 3.63 6.02 -6.30
C VAL A 67 3.32 4.81 -5.39
N PRO A 68 3.60 4.85 -4.08
CA PRO A 68 3.33 3.70 -3.21
C PRO A 68 1.83 3.40 -3.07
N ARG A 69 0.98 4.43 -3.18
CA ARG A 69 -0.48 4.24 -3.19
C ARG A 69 -0.95 3.51 -4.44
N ILE A 70 -0.37 3.80 -5.62
CA ILE A 70 -0.65 3.06 -6.86
C ILE A 70 -0.14 1.63 -6.76
N LYS A 71 1.11 1.44 -6.32
CA LYS A 71 1.73 0.13 -6.18
C LYS A 71 0.88 -0.85 -5.38
N TRP A 72 0.40 -0.41 -4.22
CA TRP A 72 -0.36 -1.27 -3.31
C TRP A 72 -1.88 -1.16 -3.47
N GLY A 73 -2.36 -0.12 -4.18
CA GLY A 73 -3.74 0.36 -4.22
C GLY A 73 -4.35 0.48 -2.85
N ALA A 74 -3.76 1.41 -2.10
CA ALA A 74 -4.18 1.69 -0.74
C ALA A 74 -4.12 3.19 -0.46
N LYS A 75 -4.89 3.60 0.54
CA LYS A 75 -4.75 4.92 1.13
C LYS A 75 -3.42 5.02 1.87
N GLU A 76 -2.99 6.26 2.04
CA GLU A 76 -1.70 6.62 2.64
C GLU A 76 -1.51 6.04 4.05
N GLU A 77 -2.60 6.00 4.83
CA GLU A 77 -2.59 5.46 6.20
C GLU A 77 -2.22 3.98 6.33
N LEU A 78 -2.26 3.21 5.23
CA LEU A 78 -1.93 1.79 5.22
C LEU A 78 -0.49 1.51 4.79
N LEU A 79 0.23 2.51 4.27
CA LEU A 79 1.52 2.29 3.60
C LEU A 79 2.58 1.70 4.53
N GLU A 80 2.56 2.03 5.82
CA GLU A 80 3.46 1.40 6.82
C GLU A 80 3.18 -0.10 6.97
N LEU A 81 1.91 -0.49 7.08
CA LEU A 81 1.51 -1.89 7.26
C LEU A 81 1.79 -2.74 6.02
N LEU A 82 1.72 -2.13 4.83
CA LEU A 82 1.98 -2.79 3.56
C LEU A 82 3.46 -3.13 3.32
N GLN A 83 4.38 -2.62 4.16
CA GLN A 83 5.78 -3.04 4.15
C GLN A 83 5.97 -4.47 4.69
N LEU A 84 4.98 -5.00 5.42
CA LEU A 84 5.01 -6.34 5.99
C LEU A 84 4.70 -7.37 4.90
N GLU A 85 5.66 -8.27 4.65
CA GLU A 85 5.49 -9.31 3.65
C GLU A 85 4.31 -10.23 4.02
N GLY A 86 3.42 -10.46 3.06
CA GLY A 86 2.17 -11.19 3.28
C GLY A 86 1.01 -10.31 3.77
N VAL A 87 1.20 -9.01 3.91
CA VAL A 87 0.13 -8.04 4.18
C VAL A 87 -0.19 -7.27 2.89
N GLY A 88 -1.27 -7.66 2.22
CA GLY A 88 -1.86 -6.86 1.13
C GLY A 88 -2.94 -5.89 1.65
N ARG A 89 -3.55 -5.11 0.75
CA ARG A 89 -4.58 -4.08 1.06
C ARG A 89 -5.63 -4.54 2.08
N VAL A 90 -6.12 -5.77 1.93
CA VAL A 90 -7.22 -6.30 2.75
C VAL A 90 -6.76 -6.55 4.18
N ARG A 91 -5.58 -7.17 4.35
CA ARG A 91 -5.02 -7.43 5.68
C ARG A 91 -4.58 -6.12 6.36
N ALA A 92 -3.97 -5.21 5.61
CA ALA A 92 -3.62 -3.88 6.11
C ALA A 92 -4.85 -3.12 6.61
N ARG A 93 -5.94 -3.12 5.84
CA ARG A 93 -7.19 -2.47 6.25
C ARG A 93 -7.81 -3.12 7.50
N THR A 94 -7.81 -4.47 7.58
CA THR A 94 -8.26 -5.19 8.78
C THR A 94 -7.44 -4.81 10.02
N LEU A 95 -6.12 -4.75 9.90
CA LEU A 95 -5.23 -4.35 10.99
C LEU A 95 -5.53 -2.91 11.44
N TYR A 96 -5.62 -1.99 10.49
CA TYR A 96 -5.88 -0.57 10.75
C TYR A 96 -7.21 -0.35 11.48
N GLN A 97 -8.29 -1.00 11.02
CA GLN A 97 -9.62 -0.92 11.64
C GLN A 97 -9.65 -1.47 13.07
N ARG A 98 -8.68 -2.31 13.44
CA ARG A 98 -8.55 -2.91 14.77
C ARG A 98 -7.56 -2.18 15.66
N GLY A 99 -7.08 -1.02 15.22
CA GLY A 99 -6.21 -0.14 16.01
C GLY A 99 -4.72 -0.34 15.75
N TYR A 100 -4.31 -1.28 14.90
CA TYR A 100 -2.92 -1.46 14.51
C TYR A 100 -2.62 -0.54 13.32
N LYS A 101 -2.19 0.69 13.59
CA LYS A 101 -2.06 1.75 12.58
C LYS A 101 -0.67 1.81 11.94
N GLY A 102 0.34 1.28 12.60
CA GLY A 102 1.70 1.26 12.09
C GLY A 102 2.51 0.05 12.57
N LEU A 103 3.80 0.04 12.21
CA LEU A 103 4.72 -1.06 12.56
C LEU A 103 4.85 -1.24 14.07
N LYS A 104 4.84 -0.14 14.85
CA LYS A 104 4.94 -0.19 16.30
C LYS A 104 3.80 -0.97 16.94
N ASP A 105 2.57 -0.66 16.54
CA ASP A 105 1.38 -1.33 17.08
C ASP A 105 1.37 -2.83 16.77
N VAL A 106 1.83 -3.20 15.57
CA VAL A 106 1.96 -4.61 15.16
C VAL A 106 3.07 -5.31 15.96
N ALA A 107 4.21 -4.65 16.20
CA ALA A 107 5.33 -5.22 16.95
C ALA A 107 5.01 -5.48 18.43
N GLU A 108 4.14 -4.65 19.02
CA GLU A 108 3.68 -4.75 20.41
C GLU A 108 2.40 -5.61 20.56
N ALA A 109 1.78 -6.01 19.45
CA ALA A 109 0.55 -6.78 19.44
C ALA A 109 0.75 -8.17 20.06
N LYS A 110 -0.24 -8.63 20.82
CA LYS A 110 -0.30 -10.03 21.26
C LYS A 110 -0.69 -10.92 20.09
N LEU A 111 0.07 -12.01 19.90
CA LEU A 111 -0.19 -13.00 18.86
C LEU A 111 -1.65 -13.49 18.87
N ALA A 112 -2.20 -13.76 20.05
CA ALA A 112 -3.58 -14.24 20.22
C ALA A 112 -4.64 -13.25 19.72
N ASP A 113 -4.35 -11.95 19.69
CA ASP A 113 -5.29 -10.93 19.21
C ASP A 113 -5.24 -10.81 17.69
N LEU A 114 -4.04 -10.92 17.10
CA LEU A 114 -3.88 -10.93 15.64
C LEU A 114 -4.50 -12.16 14.98
N ILE A 115 -4.42 -13.33 15.62
CA ILE A 115 -5.00 -14.58 15.09
C ILE A 115 -6.53 -14.52 15.00
N LYS A 116 -7.18 -13.73 15.87
CA LYS A 116 -8.63 -13.53 15.83
C LYS A 116 -9.08 -12.65 14.65
N LEU A 117 -8.15 -11.99 13.96
CA LEU A 117 -8.49 -11.10 12.87
C LEU A 117 -8.84 -11.86 11.60
N PRO A 118 -9.88 -11.44 10.86
CA PRO A 118 -10.23 -12.05 9.59
C PRO A 118 -9.03 -12.10 8.63
N LYS A 119 -8.84 -13.27 8.01
CA LYS A 119 -7.78 -13.51 7.00
C LYS A 119 -6.34 -13.45 7.55
N ILE A 120 -6.14 -13.41 8.87
CA ILE A 120 -4.83 -13.46 9.52
C ILE A 120 -4.74 -14.74 10.36
N GLY A 121 -4.01 -15.74 9.84
CA GLY A 121 -3.78 -17.00 10.56
C GLY A 121 -2.53 -16.95 11.46
N PRO A 122 -2.29 -17.98 12.29
CA PRO A 122 -1.17 -18.04 13.24
C PRO A 122 0.20 -17.79 12.62
N ARG A 123 0.47 -18.43 11.47
CA ARG A 123 1.75 -18.25 10.75
C ARG A 123 1.94 -16.83 10.24
N VAL A 124 0.87 -16.20 9.74
CA VAL A 124 0.93 -14.81 9.25
C VAL A 124 1.10 -13.87 10.43
N ALA A 125 0.33 -14.05 11.50
CA ALA A 125 0.38 -13.23 12.71
C ALA A 125 1.79 -13.21 13.33
N GLN A 126 2.42 -14.39 13.48
CA GLN A 126 3.80 -14.44 13.98
C GLN A 126 4.77 -13.75 13.01
N LYS A 127 4.68 -14.08 11.72
CA LYS A 127 5.56 -13.52 10.69
C LYS A 127 5.48 -11.98 10.62
N ILE A 128 4.30 -11.38 10.79
CA ILE A 128 4.14 -9.93 10.73
C ILE A 128 4.66 -9.22 11.99
N ILE A 129 4.53 -9.84 13.18
CA ILE A 129 5.12 -9.32 14.42
C ILE A 129 6.65 -9.30 14.29
N ASP A 130 7.25 -10.43 13.88
CA ASP A 130 8.70 -10.57 13.76
C ASP A 130 9.28 -9.57 12.74
N GLN A 131 8.60 -9.40 11.61
CA GLN A 131 8.98 -8.41 10.58
C GLN A 131 8.87 -6.98 11.11
N ALA A 132 7.77 -6.64 11.79
CA ALA A 132 7.58 -5.30 12.35
C ALA A 132 8.69 -4.95 13.35
N GLN A 133 9.05 -5.88 14.25
CA GLN A 133 10.15 -5.71 15.19
C GLN A 133 11.50 -5.54 14.49
N LYS A 134 11.76 -6.30 13.42
CA LYS A 134 12.99 -6.18 12.63
C LYS A 134 13.09 -4.83 11.92
N LEU A 135 12.02 -4.39 11.27
CA LEU A 135 11.96 -3.11 10.55
C LEU A 135 12.17 -1.92 11.50
N LEU A 136 11.54 -1.95 12.69
CA LEU A 136 11.73 -0.90 13.70
C LEU A 136 13.19 -0.81 14.18
N LYS A 137 13.85 -1.95 14.42
CA LYS A 137 15.27 -1.99 14.79
C LYS A 137 16.17 -1.40 13.70
N GLN A 138 15.83 -1.63 12.43
CA GLN A 138 16.59 -1.09 11.29
C GLN A 138 16.41 0.42 11.16
N SER A 139 15.19 0.93 11.35
CA SER A 139 14.92 2.37 11.33
C SER A 139 15.61 3.12 12.49
N SER A 140 15.77 2.49 13.66
CA SER A 140 16.54 3.06 14.77
C SER A 140 18.06 3.03 14.57
N GLY A 141 18.58 2.16 13.70
CA GLY A 141 20.01 2.04 13.41
C GLY A 141 20.53 2.97 12.29
N ALA A 142 19.64 3.53 11.46
CA ALA A 142 20.01 4.35 10.31
C ALA A 142 20.19 5.86 10.62
N GLY A 143 19.95 6.28 11.87
CA GLY A 143 20.15 7.67 12.32
C GLY A 143 21.53 7.96 12.92
N GLY A 144 22.49 7.03 12.79
CA GLY A 144 23.84 7.16 13.32
C GLY A 144 24.90 7.09 12.23
N ILE A 145 24.97 8.12 11.38
CA ILE A 145 26.15 8.58 10.62
C ILE A 145 25.96 10.04 10.25
#